data_AF-A0A4Y2G679-F1
#
_entry.id   AF-A0A4Y2G679-F1
#
_cell.length_a   1.000
_cell.length_b   1.000
_cell.length_c   1.000
_cell.angle_alpha   90.00
_cell.angle_beta   90.00
_cell.angle_gamma   90.00
#
_symmetry.space_group_name_H-M   'P 1'
#
loop_
_entity.id
_entity.type
_entity.pdbx_description
1 polymer ?
#
loop_
_entity_poly.entity_id
_entity_poly.type
_entity_poly.pdbx_seq_one_letter_code
_entity_poly.pdbx_strand_id
1 'polypeptide(L)'
;MDKQFEKLFAMMAGLKQKMEAEQEMRSGQERMERGQDEMKGMIDEVKGEVQKKIEEVEGKIQMRIEEVEHKVEGKIGDIERRLSELEDKPLGSSVNPEFMYSRPTVKPLTFDGLTSWAVSKTQFNVVSSTNGRMLYNGRIL
;
A
#
# COMPACT_ATOMS: atom_id res chain seq x y z
N MET A 1 -67.91 35.47 -51.43
CA MET A 1 -67.65 34.14 -50.86
C MET A 1 -68.61 33.93 -49.70
N ASP A 2 -69.28 32.78 -49.59
CA ASP A 2 -70.29 32.58 -48.54
C ASP A 2 -69.64 32.36 -47.17
N LYS A 3 -70.28 32.87 -46.10
CA LYS A 3 -69.79 32.75 -44.71
C LYS A 3 -69.50 31.32 -44.26
N GLN A 4 -70.11 30.32 -44.89
CA GLN A 4 -69.85 28.91 -44.58
C GLN A 4 -68.48 28.43 -45.07
N PHE A 5 -68.00 28.91 -46.22
CA PHE A 5 -66.68 28.54 -46.74
C PHE A 5 -65.55 29.11 -45.88
N GLU A 6 -65.68 30.36 -45.42
CA GLU A 6 -64.71 30.98 -44.51
C GLU A 6 -64.57 30.21 -43.19
N LYS A 7 -65.70 29.73 -42.64
CA LYS A 7 -65.70 28.90 -41.43
C LYS A 7 -65.00 27.56 -41.65
N LEU A 8 -65.15 26.97 -42.83
CA LEU A 8 -64.47 25.72 -43.19
C LEU A 8 -62.95 25.92 -43.32
N PHE A 9 -62.49 27.01 -43.94
CA PHE A 9 -61.06 27.34 -44.04
C PHE A 9 -60.42 27.57 -42.67
N ALA A 10 -61.09 28.32 -41.79
CA ALA A 10 -60.62 28.52 -40.43
C ALA A 10 -60.47 27.20 -39.64
N MET A 11 -61.43 26.28 -39.82
CA MET A 11 -61.36 24.95 -39.19
C MET A 11 -60.19 24.12 -39.72
N MET A 12 -59.95 24.14 -41.04
CA MET A 12 -58.82 23.42 -41.64
C MET A 12 -57.47 24.00 -41.20
N ALA A 13 -57.34 25.33 -41.12
CA ALA A 13 -56.14 25.99 -40.61
C ALA A 13 -55.86 25.61 -39.14
N GLY A 14 -56.90 25.59 -38.30
CA GLY A 14 -56.78 25.17 -36.90
C GLY A 14 -56.42 23.69 -36.74
N LEU A 15 -57.00 22.80 -37.57
CA LEU A 15 -56.65 21.38 -37.57
C LEU A 15 -55.21 21.15 -38.03
N LYS A 16 -54.76 21.86 -39.06
CA LYS A 16 -53.39 21.78 -39.55
C LYS A 16 -52.37 22.22 -38.48
N GLN A 17 -52.61 23.35 -37.82
CA GLN A 17 -51.75 23.80 -36.71
C GLN A 17 -51.69 22.78 -35.56
N LYS A 18 -52.83 22.19 -35.19
CA LYS A 18 -52.86 21.16 -34.14
C LYS A 18 -52.04 19.93 -34.52
N MET A 19 -52.18 19.46 -35.76
CA MET A 19 -51.41 18.31 -36.25
C MET A 19 -49.91 18.58 -36.28
N GLU A 20 -49.50 19.78 -36.71
CA GLU A 20 -48.09 20.20 -36.72
C GLU A 20 -47.50 20.28 -35.30
N ALA A 21 -48.22 20.87 -34.35
CA ALA A 21 -47.79 20.95 -32.96
C ALA A 21 -47.69 19.57 -32.29
N GLU A 22 -48.63 18.67 -32.56
CA GLU A 22 -48.63 17.31 -32.02
C GLU A 22 -47.48 16.48 -32.61
N GLN A 23 -47.17 16.65 -33.90
CA GLN A 23 -46.03 16.03 -34.54
C GLN A 23 -44.69 16.55 -33.97
N GLU A 24 -44.57 17.86 -33.72
CA GLU A 24 -43.37 18.42 -33.08
C GLU A 24 -43.15 17.84 -31.69
N MET A 25 -44.19 17.78 -30.85
CA MET A 25 -44.10 17.20 -29.51
C MET A 25 -43.67 15.72 -29.56
N ARG A 26 -44.27 14.95 -30.48
CA ARG A 26 -43.89 13.55 -30.69
C ARG A 26 -42.43 13.42 -31.11
N SER A 27 -41.97 14.25 -32.04
CA SER A 27 -40.56 14.27 -32.47
C SER A 27 -39.60 14.68 -31.35
N GLY A 28 -40.01 15.61 -30.48
CA GLY A 28 -39.25 16.03 -29.31
C GLY A 28 -39.10 14.91 -28.28
N GLN A 29 -40.19 14.17 -28.05
CA GLN A 29 -40.18 12.99 -27.17
C GLN A 29 -39.27 11.89 -27.71
N GLU A 30 -39.35 11.55 -29.00
CA GLU A 30 -38.46 10.55 -29.62
C GLU A 30 -36.99 10.94 -29.59
N ARG A 31 -36.67 12.25 -29.69
CA ARG A 31 -35.28 12.74 -29.53
C ARG A 31 -34.80 12.57 -28.10
N MET A 32 -35.68 12.82 -27.12
CA MET A 32 -35.35 12.66 -25.71
C MET A 32 -35.13 11.19 -25.33
N GLU A 33 -35.99 10.28 -25.79
CA GLU A 33 -35.81 8.83 -25.58
C GLU A 33 -34.51 8.34 -26.17
N ARG A 34 -34.20 8.69 -27.43
CA ARG A 34 -32.89 8.36 -28.03
C ARG A 34 -31.72 8.88 -27.22
N GLY A 35 -31.78 10.12 -26.76
CA GLY A 35 -30.71 10.69 -25.92
C GLY A 35 -30.53 9.95 -24.59
N GLN A 36 -31.62 9.43 -24.01
CA GLN A 36 -31.56 8.60 -22.81
C GLN A 36 -30.95 7.22 -23.10
N ASP A 37 -31.32 6.59 -24.21
CA ASP A 37 -30.77 5.29 -24.61
C ASP A 37 -29.27 5.38 -24.95
N GLU A 38 -28.85 6.43 -25.66
CA GLU A 38 -27.44 6.70 -25.95
C GLU A 38 -26.63 6.90 -24.66
N MET A 39 -27.14 7.71 -23.74
CA MET A 39 -26.49 7.94 -22.45
C MET A 39 -26.38 6.65 -21.63
N LYS A 40 -27.44 5.83 -21.63
CA LYS A 40 -27.43 4.54 -20.95
C LYS A 40 -26.39 3.59 -21.59
N GLY A 41 -26.31 3.54 -22.91
CA GLY A 41 -25.31 2.75 -23.64
C GLY A 41 -23.89 3.16 -23.28
N MET A 42 -23.60 4.47 -23.23
CA MET A 42 -22.28 4.98 -22.81
C MET A 42 -21.95 4.58 -21.37
N ILE A 43 -22.93 4.63 -20.46
CA ILE A 43 -22.74 4.22 -19.06
C ILE A 43 -22.41 2.72 -18.98
N ASP A 44 -23.13 1.88 -19.71
CA ASP A 44 -22.90 0.44 -19.72
C ASP A 44 -21.52 0.09 -20.31
N GLU A 45 -21.10 0.78 -21.37
CA GLU A 45 -19.75 0.64 -21.96
C GLU A 45 -18.65 1.02 -20.97
N VAL A 46 -18.75 2.20 -20.36
CA VAL A 46 -17.79 2.68 -19.35
C VAL A 46 -17.73 1.71 -18.16
N LYS A 47 -18.87 1.20 -17.71
CA LYS A 47 -18.94 0.22 -16.62
C LYS A 47 -18.20 -1.07 -17.00
N GLY A 48 -18.40 -1.57 -18.22
CA GLY A 48 -17.70 -2.74 -18.75
C GLY A 48 -16.18 -2.54 -18.83
N GLU A 49 -15.73 -1.39 -19.33
CA GLU A 49 -14.30 -1.06 -19.39
C GLU A 49 -13.65 -0.97 -18.01
N VAL A 50 -14.34 -0.33 -17.05
CA VAL A 50 -13.84 -0.20 -15.68
C VAL A 50 -13.73 -1.58 -15.03
N GLN A 51 -14.73 -2.43 -15.18
CA GLN A 51 -14.69 -3.79 -14.63
C GLN A 51 -13.53 -4.59 -15.22
N LYS A 52 -13.33 -4.55 -16.55
CA LYS A 52 -12.21 -5.22 -17.21
C LYS A 52 -10.85 -4.73 -16.71
N LYS A 53 -10.69 -3.42 -16.52
CA LYS A 53 -9.44 -2.84 -15.97
C LYS A 53 -9.19 -3.28 -14.53
N ILE A 54 -10.23 -3.43 -13.72
CA ILE A 54 -10.11 -3.95 -12.36
C ILE A 54 -9.60 -5.39 -12.40
N GLU A 55 -10.24 -6.26 -13.17
CA GLU A 55 -9.84 -7.67 -13.31
C GLU A 55 -8.38 -7.80 -13.80
N GLU A 56 -7.95 -6.97 -14.75
CA GLU A 56 -6.57 -6.96 -15.23
C GLU A 56 -5.58 -6.53 -14.13
N VAL A 57 -5.92 -5.51 -13.35
CA VAL A 57 -5.08 -5.01 -12.24
C VAL A 57 -5.01 -6.04 -11.12
N GLU A 58 -6.13 -6.67 -10.76
CA GLU A 58 -6.17 -7.74 -9.76
C GLU A 58 -5.27 -8.91 -10.16
N GLY A 59 -5.36 -9.38 -11.42
CA GLY A 59 -4.48 -10.44 -11.92
C GLY A 59 -2.99 -10.06 -11.90
N LYS A 60 -2.65 -8.82 -12.26
CA LYS A 60 -1.27 -8.30 -12.16
C LYS A 60 -0.77 -8.27 -10.71
N ILE A 61 -1.62 -7.88 -9.77
CA ILE A 61 -1.27 -7.84 -8.34
C ILE A 61 -1.04 -9.25 -7.83
N GLN A 62 -1.92 -10.19 -8.14
CA GLN A 62 -1.79 -11.58 -7.72
C GLN A 62 -0.46 -12.18 -8.21
N MET A 63 -0.15 -12.03 -9.50
CA MET A 63 1.12 -12.51 -10.07
C MET A 63 2.36 -11.89 -9.40
N ARG A 64 2.30 -10.59 -9.06
CA ARG A 64 3.41 -9.93 -8.33
C ARG A 64 3.57 -10.43 -6.90
N ILE A 65 2.47 -10.74 -6.22
CA ILE A 65 2.51 -11.33 -4.88
C ILE A 65 3.15 -12.71 -4.94
N GLU A 66 2.71 -13.58 -5.83
CA GLU A 66 3.27 -14.92 -6.02
C GLU A 66 4.77 -14.87 -6.35
N GLU A 67 5.19 -13.94 -7.23
CA GLU A 67 6.61 -13.75 -7.56
C GLU A 67 7.44 -13.32 -6.33
N VAL A 68 6.90 -12.43 -5.50
CA VAL A 68 7.57 -11.97 -4.28
C VAL A 68 7.64 -13.10 -3.25
N GLU A 69 6.56 -13.85 -3.05
CA GLU A 69 6.52 -15.01 -2.15
C GLU A 69 7.59 -16.03 -2.53
N HIS A 70 7.63 -16.47 -3.80
CA HIS A 70 8.64 -17.42 -4.26
C HIS A 70 10.08 -16.91 -4.08
N LYS A 71 10.32 -15.60 -4.31
CA LYS A 71 11.65 -15.00 -4.07
C LYS A 71 12.02 -14.99 -2.59
N VAL A 72 11.06 -14.74 -1.70
CA VAL A 72 11.28 -14.74 -0.26
C VAL A 72 11.54 -16.16 0.23
N GLU A 73 10.73 -17.13 -0.17
CA GLU A 73 10.92 -18.55 0.16
C GLU A 73 12.28 -19.05 -0.30
N GLY A 74 12.68 -18.76 -1.55
CA GLY A 74 13.99 -19.13 -2.07
C GLY A 74 15.15 -18.54 -1.24
N LYS A 75 15.05 -17.26 -0.85
CA LYS A 75 16.06 -16.63 0.02
C LYS A 75 16.09 -17.24 1.42
N ILE A 76 14.95 -17.63 1.98
CA ILE A 76 14.88 -18.31 3.27
C ILE A 76 15.56 -19.67 3.18
N GLY A 77 15.26 -20.48 2.15
CA GLY A 77 15.90 -21.78 1.96
C GLY A 77 17.42 -21.68 1.79
N ASP A 78 17.92 -20.66 1.07
CA ASP A 78 19.35 -20.38 0.97
C ASP A 78 20.00 -20.03 2.33
N ILE A 79 19.28 -19.30 3.19
CA ILE A 79 19.74 -18.95 4.54
C ILE A 79 19.76 -20.18 5.43
N GLU A 80 18.72 -21.01 5.42
CA GLU A 80 18.63 -22.26 6.19
C GLU A 80 19.77 -23.23 5.84
N ARG A 81 20.09 -23.36 4.55
CA ARG A 81 21.24 -24.14 4.08
C ARG A 81 22.55 -23.60 4.63
N ARG A 82 22.77 -22.28 4.55
CA ARG A 82 23.99 -21.63 5.07
C ARG A 82 24.11 -21.73 6.60
N LEU A 83 22.99 -21.71 7.31
CA LEU A 83 22.96 -21.92 8.76
C LEU A 83 23.37 -23.35 9.11
N SER A 84 22.87 -24.34 8.36
CA SER A 84 23.25 -25.74 8.54
C SER A 84 24.76 -25.95 8.32
N GLU A 85 25.32 -25.38 7.25
CA GLU A 85 26.77 -25.43 6.97
C GLU A 85 27.62 -24.77 8.09
N LEU A 86 27.08 -23.77 8.79
CA LEU A 86 27.77 -23.11 9.91
C LEU A 86 27.62 -23.87 11.25
N GLU A 87 26.51 -24.58 11.46
CA GLU A 87 26.28 -25.41 12.66
C GLU A 87 27.13 -26.69 12.63
N ASP A 88 27.30 -27.30 11.45
CA ASP A 88 28.17 -28.46 11.24
C ASP A 88 29.66 -28.12 11.35
N LYS A 89 30.02 -26.83 11.43
CA LYS A 89 31.39 -26.39 11.68
C LYS A 89 31.65 -26.41 13.19
N PRO A 90 32.42 -27.37 13.73
CA PRO A 90 32.71 -27.38 15.16
C PRO A 90 33.40 -26.06 15.55
N LEU A 91 32.81 -25.34 16.51
CA LEU A 91 33.32 -24.10 17.13
C LEU A 91 34.71 -24.27 17.82
N GLY A 92 35.41 -25.38 17.60
CA GLY A 92 36.50 -25.89 18.43
C GLY A 92 37.89 -25.95 17.79
N SER A 93 38.11 -25.57 16.53
CA SER A 93 39.47 -25.67 15.95
C SER A 93 40.40 -24.50 16.28
N SER A 94 40.04 -23.66 17.26
CA SER A 94 40.91 -22.64 17.85
C SER A 94 40.61 -22.46 19.35
N VAL A 95 40.29 -23.54 20.07
CA VAL A 95 40.43 -23.50 21.54
C VAL A 95 41.90 -23.70 21.83
N ASN A 96 42.63 -22.58 21.88
CA ASN A 96 44.02 -22.57 22.30
C ASN A 96 44.06 -22.99 23.79
N PRO A 97 44.65 -24.13 24.18
CA PRO A 97 44.57 -24.67 25.55
C PRO A 97 45.28 -23.82 26.63
N GLU A 98 45.95 -22.75 26.21
CA GLU A 98 46.92 -22.00 27.01
C GLU A 98 46.30 -21.10 28.10
N PHE A 99 44.98 -20.85 28.05
CA PHE A 99 44.30 -19.93 28.98
C PHE A 99 43.51 -20.58 30.12
N MET A 100 43.68 -21.89 30.38
CA MET A 100 43.05 -22.55 31.54
C MET A 100 43.82 -22.36 32.87
N TYR A 101 44.97 -21.69 32.87
CA TYR A 101 45.77 -21.50 34.09
C TYR A 101 46.06 -20.04 34.38
N SER A 102 45.12 -19.39 35.07
CA SER A 102 45.44 -18.40 36.10
C SER A 102 44.21 -18.21 36.97
N ARG A 103 44.09 -19.02 38.02
CA ARG A 103 43.16 -18.77 39.13
C ARG A 103 43.84 -17.74 40.04
N PRO A 104 43.41 -16.46 40.07
CA PRO A 104 43.95 -15.53 41.03
C PRO A 104 43.38 -15.93 42.39
N THR A 105 44.23 -16.24 43.35
CA THR A 105 43.81 -16.37 44.76
C THR A 105 43.39 -15.00 45.25
N VAL A 106 42.12 -14.64 45.05
CA VAL A 106 41.54 -13.42 45.59
C VAL A 106 41.38 -13.62 47.10
N LYS A 107 42.22 -12.98 47.90
CA LYS A 107 42.00 -12.86 49.35
C LYS A 107 40.77 -11.97 49.56
N PRO A 108 39.80 -12.33 50.42
CA PRO A 108 38.69 -11.45 50.73
C PRO A 108 39.21 -10.23 51.50
N LEU A 109 39.12 -9.06 50.86
CA LEU A 109 39.40 -7.78 51.49
C LEU A 109 38.18 -7.42 52.35
N THR A 110 38.36 -7.22 53.66
CA THR A 110 37.29 -6.84 54.58
C THR A 110 36.72 -5.48 54.18
N PHE A 111 35.43 -5.48 53.84
CA PHE A 111 34.67 -4.32 53.39
C PHE A 111 34.22 -3.49 54.60
N ASP A 112 34.75 -2.28 54.75
CA ASP A 112 34.52 -1.36 55.88
C ASP A 112 33.58 -0.19 55.54
N GLY A 113 32.80 -0.31 54.46
CA GLY A 113 31.57 0.48 54.28
C GLY A 113 31.76 1.99 54.05
N LEU A 114 32.97 2.45 53.68
CA LEU A 114 33.24 3.82 53.25
C LEU A 114 33.85 3.81 51.84
N THR A 115 32.96 3.84 50.84
CA THR A 115 33.16 4.12 49.40
C THR A 115 34.58 3.93 48.82
N SER A 116 34.80 2.86 48.06
CA SER A 116 35.91 2.73 47.10
C SER A 116 35.53 1.75 45.97
N TRP A 117 35.60 2.21 44.71
CA TRP A 117 35.29 1.41 43.51
C TRP A 117 36.59 0.80 42.95
N ALA A 118 36.71 -0.54 42.93
CA ALA A 118 37.78 -1.22 42.23
C ALA A 118 37.31 -1.58 40.80
N VAL A 119 37.81 -0.84 39.80
CA VAL A 119 37.56 -1.12 38.37
C VAL A 119 38.55 -2.20 37.91
N SER A 120 38.04 -3.38 37.57
CA SER A 120 38.82 -4.37 36.81
C SER A 120 38.84 -3.93 35.35
N LYS A 121 39.98 -3.47 34.85
CA LYS A 121 40.15 -3.09 33.44
C LYS A 121 40.25 -4.32 32.55
N THR A 122 39.12 -4.75 31.99
CA THR A 122 39.10 -5.49 30.72
C THR A 122 39.03 -4.48 29.59
N GLN A 123 39.79 -4.70 28.50
CA GLN A 123 39.95 -3.77 27.38
C GLN A 123 38.65 -3.58 26.57
N PHE A 124 37.70 -2.81 27.06
CA PHE A 124 36.65 -2.22 26.22
C PHE A 124 36.36 -0.80 26.72
N ASN A 125 36.55 0.19 25.86
CA ASN A 125 36.20 1.58 26.14
C ASN A 125 34.68 1.70 26.21
N VAL A 126 34.13 1.75 27.42
CA VAL A 126 32.77 2.21 27.69
C VAL A 126 32.87 3.68 28.08
N VAL A 127 32.43 4.57 27.19
CA VAL A 127 32.21 5.99 27.49
C VAL A 127 30.76 6.14 27.93
N SER A 128 30.54 6.37 29.22
CA SER A 128 29.23 6.72 29.76
C SER A 128 29.00 8.24 29.69
N SER A 129 27.88 8.64 29.10
CA SER A 129 27.38 10.03 29.09
C SER A 129 26.87 10.42 30.48
N THR A 130 27.40 11.52 31.03
CA THR A 130 26.84 12.16 32.22
C THR A 130 25.89 13.28 31.80
N ASN A 131 24.71 13.27 32.42
CA ASN A 131 23.69 14.32 32.42
C ASN A 131 22.87 14.51 31.14
N GLY A 132 22.16 13.45 30.71
CA GLY A 132 20.78 13.55 30.23
C GLY A 132 20.47 14.54 29.09
N ARG A 133 21.39 14.82 28.17
CA ARG A 133 21.09 15.56 26.93
C ARG A 133 21.84 14.93 25.75
N MET A 134 21.08 14.44 24.77
CA MET A 134 21.59 13.96 23.49
C MET A 134 21.83 15.17 22.57
N LEU A 135 23.04 15.30 22.03
CA LEU A 135 23.37 16.29 21.02
C LEU A 135 23.46 15.61 19.65
N TYR A 136 22.74 16.13 18.65
CA TYR A 136 22.83 15.69 17.25
C TYR A 136 23.21 16.89 16.37
N ASN A 137 24.30 16.77 15.60
CA ASN A 137 24.76 17.75 14.61
C ASN A 137 24.95 19.19 15.12
N GLY A 138 25.65 19.38 16.24
CA GLY A 138 26.31 20.64 16.55
C GLY A 138 25.42 21.85 16.85
N ARG A 139 24.15 21.66 17.24
CA ARG A 139 23.35 22.69 17.93
C ARG A 139 22.71 22.10 19.19
N ILE A 140 22.80 22.85 20.28
CA ILE A 140 22.18 22.53 21.57
C ILE A 140 20.73 23.03 21.53
N LEU A 141 19.77 22.15 21.89
CA LEU A 141 18.43 22.56 22.32
C LEU A 141 18.43 22.75 23.85
#